data_AF-A0A840CRQ3-F1
#
_entry.id   AF-A0A840CRQ3-F1
#
_cell.length_a   1.000
_cell.length_b   1.000
_cell.length_c   1.000
_cell.angle_alpha   90.00
_cell.angle_beta   90.00
_cell.angle_gamma   90.00
#
_symmetry.space_group_name_H-M   'P 1'
#
loop_
_entity.id
_entity.type
_entity.pdbx_description
1 polymer ?
#
loop_
_entity_poly.entity_id
_entity_poly.type
_entity_poly.pdbx_seq_one_letter_code
_entity_poly.pdbx_strand_id
1 'polypeptide(L)'
;MKYIRTSFVIFIISLFFSCKVDNKEDNEVGEIIVEKVSVSAIEAEAGAWVDFTDYVKVRGGYPPYLYSTALKNDFEEHLRTRLPDELGLKQYAIYVKDQRDTQAKPVTLNFNIKSSSISPDEKVIAFPGAEGGGRYTTGGRGGRVIYVTNLEDDYYSPPQGSLRWALNQDGPRIVMFKVSGVIALKGRLNLMKGDVTIAGESAPGDGICLKNNTLWVRSDNVIIRFMKFRFGDESGEVNDAIWGRYCRNIIIDHCSMSWSTDECASFYANENFTMQWCILTESLRQSVHDKKSAHGYGGIWGGRNASFHHNLLSCHDSRNPRFDHSNVYTNDYPEASYRGNVDFRNNVIYNWGGNNSYGGEGGKFNMVNNYYKEGPASSKRKKFIRTYGIIDNYDGTFTNAGHPQLYISGNIYEGNPNGINDNNWLGVDVYDDGATPIMPLFAELTINGMSGNLHTVTHTAQQAFDIVLRQAGAWPRDIVDSRATSDAYAGIATYMVGGIPNETWPVPSKNGLIDTQSAVGGWPVYMTKNVPVDSDNDGIPDDWETANGLNPSDANDGVARSLDPDGKYTNIEIYLHSLATKIVGN
;
A
#
# COMPACT_ATOMS: atom_id res chain seq x y z
N MET A 1 -31.35 -52.47 -34.43
CA MET A 1 -32.68 -53.11 -34.61
C MET A 1 -33.75 -52.11 -34.21
N LYS A 2 -34.83 -52.06 -35.02
CA LYS A 2 -35.95 -51.10 -35.00
C LYS A 2 -36.66 -51.01 -33.64
N TYR A 3 -37.23 -49.85 -33.31
CA TYR A 3 -38.68 -49.52 -33.45
C TYR A 3 -38.87 -48.01 -33.18
N ILE A 4 -39.09 -47.19 -34.21
CA ILE A 4 -40.37 -46.54 -34.57
C ILE A 4 -41.07 -45.82 -33.39
N ARG A 5 -41.13 -44.48 -33.46
CA ARG A 5 -42.39 -43.74 -33.28
C ARG A 5 -42.32 -42.34 -33.87
N THR A 6 -43.45 -41.99 -34.47
CA THR A 6 -43.72 -40.96 -35.47
C THR A 6 -43.94 -39.59 -34.83
N SER A 7 -43.48 -38.54 -35.51
CA SER A 7 -43.68 -37.13 -35.19
C SER A 7 -45.14 -36.70 -35.26
N PHE A 8 -45.56 -35.77 -34.39
CA PHE A 8 -46.45 -34.68 -34.77
C PHE A 8 -46.16 -33.43 -33.93
N VAL A 9 -46.26 -32.30 -34.62
CA VAL A 9 -45.87 -30.92 -34.28
C VAL A 9 -47.02 -30.22 -33.52
N ILE A 10 -46.73 -29.16 -32.75
CA ILE A 10 -47.36 -27.80 -32.80
C ILE A 10 -47.16 -27.01 -31.49
N PHE A 11 -46.72 -25.76 -31.67
CA PHE A 11 -46.60 -24.61 -30.75
C PHE A 11 -47.85 -24.36 -29.88
N ILE A 12 -47.69 -23.70 -28.72
CA ILE A 12 -48.59 -22.60 -28.27
C ILE A 12 -47.98 -21.80 -27.09
N ILE A 13 -48.35 -20.53 -27.12
CA ILE A 13 -47.98 -19.32 -26.37
C ILE A 13 -48.74 -19.20 -25.04
N SER A 14 -48.07 -18.56 -24.07
CA SER A 14 -48.49 -17.75 -22.90
C SER A 14 -49.85 -17.96 -22.22
N LEU A 15 -49.86 -17.98 -20.88
CA LEU A 15 -50.53 -16.96 -20.04
C LEU A 15 -50.13 -17.15 -18.55
N PHE A 16 -49.64 -16.07 -17.93
CA PHE A 16 -49.42 -15.95 -16.49
C PHE A 16 -50.74 -15.59 -15.79
N PHE A 17 -50.99 -16.16 -14.60
CA PHE A 17 -51.96 -15.66 -13.64
C PHE A 17 -51.33 -15.43 -12.27
N SER A 18 -51.81 -14.36 -11.64
CA SER A 18 -51.36 -13.64 -10.45
C SER A 18 -51.61 -14.34 -9.12
N CYS A 19 -50.77 -14.06 -8.12
CA CYS A 19 -51.29 -13.74 -6.79
C CYS A 19 -50.40 -12.72 -6.06
N LYS A 20 -51.09 -11.78 -5.41
CA LYS A 20 -50.64 -10.55 -4.75
C LYS A 20 -49.56 -10.75 -3.67
N VAL A 21 -48.58 -9.86 -3.68
CA VAL A 21 -47.91 -9.37 -2.48
C VAL A 21 -48.33 -7.91 -2.29
N ASP A 22 -48.63 -7.56 -1.05
CA ASP A 22 -49.21 -6.30 -0.63
C ASP A 22 -48.38 -5.07 -1.06
N ASN A 23 -49.05 -4.16 -1.79
CA ASN A 23 -48.62 -2.78 -1.97
C ASN A 23 -48.62 -2.07 -0.60
N LYS A 24 -47.48 -2.11 0.09
CA LYS A 24 -47.11 -1.10 1.07
C LYS A 24 -46.17 -0.10 0.40
N GLU A 25 -46.75 1.03 0.03
CA GLU A 25 -46.10 2.33 -0.16
C GLU A 25 -44.80 2.31 -1.00
N ASP A 26 -44.96 2.36 -2.32
CA ASP A 26 -44.07 3.19 -3.15
C ASP A 26 -44.20 4.64 -2.62
N ASN A 27 -43.47 4.97 -1.57
CA ASN A 27 -43.18 6.37 -1.27
C ASN A 27 -42.50 6.90 -2.53
N GLU A 28 -43.17 7.80 -3.26
CA GLU A 28 -42.61 8.48 -4.42
C GLU A 28 -41.22 9.00 -4.05
N VAL A 29 -40.19 8.28 -4.47
CA VAL A 29 -38.84 8.78 -4.35
C VAL A 29 -38.76 9.92 -5.35
N GLY A 30 -38.82 11.16 -4.84
CA GLY A 30 -38.94 12.36 -5.66
C GLY A 30 -37.85 12.45 -6.73
N GLU A 31 -38.03 13.38 -7.68
CA GLU A 31 -37.05 13.67 -8.74
C GLU A 31 -35.61 13.71 -8.16
N ILE A 32 -34.65 13.09 -8.85
CA ILE A 32 -33.26 13.19 -8.46
C ILE A 32 -32.79 14.64 -8.61
N ILE A 33 -32.35 15.23 -7.51
CA ILE A 33 -31.87 16.60 -7.42
C ILE A 33 -30.44 16.55 -6.91
N VAL A 34 -29.53 17.22 -7.63
CA VAL A 34 -28.17 17.48 -7.17
C VAL A 34 -28.01 18.95 -6.82
N GLU A 35 -27.47 19.21 -5.63
CA GLU A 35 -27.21 20.54 -5.07
C GLU A 35 -25.71 20.69 -4.79
N LYS A 36 -25.17 21.92 -4.86
CA LYS A 36 -23.80 22.17 -4.40
C LYS A 36 -23.78 22.29 -2.87
N VAL A 37 -22.73 21.78 -2.24
CA VAL A 37 -22.51 21.95 -0.79
C VAL A 37 -22.13 23.39 -0.45
N SER A 38 -21.49 24.12 -1.37
CA SER A 38 -21.19 25.56 -1.24
C SER A 38 -21.55 26.34 -2.51
N VAL A 39 -21.93 27.61 -2.33
CA VAL A 39 -22.17 28.57 -3.41
C VAL A 39 -20.94 29.41 -3.75
N SER A 40 -19.92 29.44 -2.90
CA SER A 40 -18.65 30.10 -3.17
C SER A 40 -17.75 29.26 -4.08
N ALA A 41 -16.75 29.89 -4.71
CA ALA A 41 -15.68 29.13 -5.34
C ALA A 41 -14.92 28.33 -4.27
N ILE A 42 -14.56 27.09 -4.62
CA ILE A 42 -13.76 26.19 -3.81
C ILE A 42 -12.30 26.56 -4.03
N GLU A 43 -11.60 26.93 -2.97
CA GLU A 43 -10.17 27.19 -3.04
C GLU A 43 -9.42 25.87 -3.15
N ALA A 44 -8.54 25.74 -4.13
CA ALA A 44 -7.74 24.53 -4.33
C ALA A 44 -6.37 24.85 -4.91
N GLU A 45 -5.43 23.93 -4.73
CA GLU A 45 -4.07 24.10 -5.23
C GLU A 45 -3.92 23.58 -6.66
N ALA A 46 -3.03 24.21 -7.42
CA ALA A 46 -2.58 23.74 -8.71
C ALA A 46 -2.10 22.29 -8.62
N GLY A 47 -2.65 21.42 -9.48
CA GLY A 47 -2.29 20.00 -9.47
C GLY A 47 -2.90 19.16 -8.34
N ALA A 48 -3.71 19.76 -7.45
CA ALA A 48 -4.41 19.04 -6.40
C ALA A 48 -5.45 18.07 -6.99
N TRP A 49 -5.67 16.97 -6.29
CA TRP A 49 -6.75 16.06 -6.61
C TRP A 49 -7.96 16.34 -5.75
N VAL A 50 -9.11 16.36 -6.37
CA VAL A 50 -10.38 16.67 -5.74
C VAL A 50 -11.40 15.61 -6.12
N ASP A 51 -12.15 15.10 -5.16
CA ASP A 51 -13.35 14.31 -5.45
C ASP A 51 -14.53 15.28 -5.55
N PHE A 52 -15.09 15.41 -6.75
CA PHE A 52 -16.23 16.30 -6.96
C PHE A 52 -17.47 15.86 -6.22
N THR A 53 -17.56 14.58 -5.81
CA THR A 53 -18.67 14.07 -5.00
C THR A 53 -18.72 14.69 -3.61
N ASP A 54 -17.60 15.15 -3.06
CA ASP A 54 -17.53 15.84 -1.75
C ASP A 54 -18.23 17.21 -1.76
N TYR A 55 -18.42 17.79 -2.94
CA TYR A 55 -18.95 19.15 -3.11
C TYR A 55 -20.38 19.17 -3.64
N VAL A 56 -21.01 18.01 -3.79
CA VAL A 56 -22.40 17.88 -4.25
C VAL A 56 -23.21 17.00 -3.32
N LYS A 57 -24.47 17.35 -3.11
CA LYS A 57 -25.44 16.57 -2.34
C LYS A 57 -26.55 16.11 -3.26
N VAL A 58 -26.85 14.82 -3.24
CA VAL A 58 -27.93 14.22 -4.03
C VAL A 58 -29.12 13.93 -3.12
N ARG A 59 -30.33 14.26 -3.58
CA ARG A 59 -31.60 13.92 -2.92
C ARG A 59 -32.57 13.35 -3.95
N GLY A 60 -33.52 12.53 -3.51
CA GLY A 60 -34.45 11.85 -4.43
C GLY A 60 -33.74 10.81 -5.30
N GLY A 61 -34.45 10.25 -6.27
CA GLY A 61 -33.96 9.15 -7.10
C GLY A 61 -33.56 7.89 -6.33
N TYR A 62 -33.10 6.88 -7.06
CA TYR A 62 -32.80 5.57 -6.51
C TYR A 62 -31.28 5.35 -6.38
N PRO A 63 -30.69 5.49 -5.18
CA PRO A 63 -29.26 5.21 -4.99
C PRO A 63 -28.94 3.73 -5.30
N PRO A 64 -27.68 3.39 -5.63
CA PRO A 64 -26.50 4.26 -5.66
C PRO A 64 -26.54 5.30 -6.78
N TYR A 65 -25.82 6.40 -6.58
CA TYR A 65 -25.67 7.47 -7.58
C TYR A 65 -24.33 7.35 -8.28
N LEU A 66 -24.31 7.67 -9.57
CA LEU A 66 -23.10 7.74 -10.37
C LEU A 66 -22.90 9.17 -10.87
N TYR A 67 -21.64 9.59 -11.02
CA TYR A 67 -21.22 10.96 -11.28
C TYR A 67 -20.33 11.03 -12.51
N SER A 68 -20.40 12.11 -13.27
CA SER A 68 -19.49 12.35 -14.39
C SER A 68 -19.26 13.84 -14.63
N THR A 69 -18.11 14.19 -15.23
CA THR A 69 -17.90 15.52 -15.83
C THR A 69 -18.39 15.62 -17.27
N ALA A 70 -18.86 14.52 -17.87
CA ALA A 70 -19.32 14.43 -19.24
C ALA A 70 -20.69 13.73 -19.34
N LEU A 71 -21.42 14.00 -20.43
CA LEU A 71 -22.76 13.45 -20.64
C LEU A 71 -22.80 11.99 -21.14
N LYS A 72 -21.66 11.39 -21.49
CA LYS A 72 -21.64 10.07 -22.14
C LYS A 72 -20.72 9.10 -21.40
N ASN A 73 -21.28 7.93 -21.05
CA ASN A 73 -20.65 6.67 -20.65
C ASN A 73 -19.51 6.65 -19.60
N ASP A 74 -19.15 7.78 -19.01
CA ASP A 74 -18.06 7.89 -18.03
C ASP A 74 -18.61 8.22 -16.62
N PHE A 75 -19.66 7.52 -16.21
CA PHE A 75 -20.32 7.73 -14.91
C PHE A 75 -19.76 6.74 -13.89
N GLU A 76 -19.17 7.28 -12.82
CA GLU A 76 -18.44 6.55 -11.79
C GLU A 76 -19.09 6.76 -10.40
N GLU A 77 -18.89 5.83 -9.47
CA GLU A 77 -19.37 6.00 -8.08
C GLU A 77 -18.67 7.17 -7.36
N HIS A 78 -17.47 7.54 -7.81
CA HIS A 78 -16.66 8.65 -7.32
C HIS A 78 -16.08 9.43 -8.52
N LEU A 79 -16.00 10.75 -8.42
CA LEU A 79 -15.55 11.61 -9.52
C LEU A 79 -14.30 12.39 -9.11
N ARG A 80 -13.18 11.67 -9.05
CA ARG A 80 -11.89 12.21 -8.61
C ARG A 80 -11.05 12.72 -9.79
N THR A 81 -10.68 13.99 -9.77
CA THR A 81 -9.97 14.66 -10.89
C THR A 81 -8.75 15.44 -10.41
N ARG A 82 -7.65 15.41 -11.19
CA ARG A 82 -6.52 16.35 -11.02
C ARG A 82 -6.92 17.72 -11.53
N LEU A 83 -6.88 18.73 -10.67
CA LEU A 83 -6.99 20.11 -11.11
C LEU A 83 -5.77 20.47 -11.96
N PRO A 84 -5.92 21.29 -13.01
CA PRO A 84 -4.80 21.71 -13.83
C PRO A 84 -3.76 22.48 -13.01
N ASP A 85 -2.52 22.50 -13.50
CA ASP A 85 -1.47 23.32 -12.90
C ASP A 85 -1.68 24.83 -13.20
N GLU A 86 -2.61 25.16 -14.10
CA GLU A 86 -2.97 26.52 -14.49
C GLU A 86 -3.83 27.21 -13.41
N LEU A 87 -3.37 28.36 -12.94
CA LEU A 87 -4.01 29.13 -11.88
C LEU A 87 -5.31 29.80 -12.34
N GLY A 88 -6.12 30.22 -11.36
CA GLY A 88 -7.36 30.95 -11.56
C GLY A 88 -8.61 30.05 -11.52
N LEU A 89 -9.75 30.64 -11.89
CA LEU A 89 -11.04 29.99 -11.79
C LEU A 89 -11.21 28.90 -12.86
N LYS A 90 -11.50 27.66 -12.46
CA LYS A 90 -11.88 26.54 -13.32
C LYS A 90 -13.29 26.04 -12.98
N GLN A 91 -14.03 25.64 -14.00
CA GLN A 91 -15.43 25.23 -13.87
C GLN A 91 -15.63 23.78 -14.32
N TYR A 92 -16.34 23.01 -13.52
CA TYR A 92 -16.63 21.60 -13.78
C TYR A 92 -18.13 21.37 -13.69
N ALA A 93 -18.75 20.93 -14.79
CA ALA A 93 -20.14 20.51 -14.79
C ALA A 93 -20.22 19.08 -14.26
N ILE A 94 -21.00 18.86 -13.21
CA ILE A 94 -21.19 17.56 -12.56
C ILE A 94 -22.56 17.04 -12.94
N TYR A 95 -22.56 15.93 -13.67
CA TYR A 95 -23.75 15.16 -14.02
C TYR A 95 -23.92 14.04 -13.01
N VAL A 96 -25.16 13.79 -12.58
CA VAL A 96 -25.49 12.72 -11.65
C VAL A 96 -26.66 11.90 -12.19
N LYS A 97 -26.55 10.57 -12.12
CA LYS A 97 -27.65 9.66 -12.40
C LYS A 97 -27.86 8.65 -11.27
N ASP A 98 -29.07 8.12 -11.17
CA ASP A 98 -29.42 7.07 -10.22
C ASP A 98 -29.29 5.66 -10.82
N GLN A 99 -29.55 4.61 -10.03
CA GLN A 99 -29.42 3.22 -10.47
C GLN A 99 -30.41 2.82 -11.59
N ARG A 100 -31.41 3.65 -11.88
CA ARG A 100 -32.40 3.45 -12.95
C ARG A 100 -32.06 4.29 -14.19
N ASP A 101 -30.85 4.83 -14.26
CA ASP A 101 -30.40 5.77 -15.29
C ASP A 101 -31.22 7.08 -15.36
N THR A 102 -31.91 7.46 -14.27
CA THR A 102 -32.59 8.75 -14.18
C THR A 102 -31.55 9.82 -13.86
N GLN A 103 -31.47 10.86 -14.67
CA GLN A 103 -30.42 11.87 -14.58
C GLN A 103 -30.93 13.20 -14.01
N ALA A 104 -30.18 13.78 -13.07
CA ALA A 104 -30.45 15.10 -12.51
C ALA A 104 -29.96 16.22 -13.44
N LYS A 105 -30.49 17.43 -13.25
CA LYS A 105 -29.91 18.65 -13.84
C LYS A 105 -28.49 18.83 -13.30
N PRO A 106 -27.46 19.05 -14.14
CA PRO A 106 -26.09 19.15 -13.67
C PRO A 106 -25.84 20.40 -12.83
N VAL A 107 -24.86 20.34 -11.93
CA VAL A 107 -24.38 21.49 -11.16
C VAL A 107 -22.95 21.84 -11.58
N THR A 108 -22.64 23.13 -11.64
CA THR A 108 -21.28 23.60 -11.95
C THR A 108 -20.48 23.88 -10.68
N LEU A 109 -19.44 23.11 -10.40
CA LEU A 109 -18.48 23.45 -9.35
C LEU A 109 -17.48 24.48 -9.89
N ASN A 110 -17.12 25.47 -9.07
CA ASN A 110 -16.12 26.48 -9.40
C ASN A 110 -14.93 26.28 -8.47
N PHE A 111 -13.74 26.02 -9.02
CA PHE A 111 -12.49 25.93 -8.26
C PHE A 111 -11.63 27.15 -8.55
N ASN A 112 -11.25 27.91 -7.52
CA ASN A 112 -10.25 28.96 -7.63
C ASN A 112 -8.88 28.35 -7.38
N ILE A 113 -8.15 28.05 -8.45
CA ILE A 113 -6.86 27.36 -8.38
C ILE A 113 -5.78 28.38 -8.06
N LYS A 114 -5.04 28.15 -6.98
CA LYS A 114 -3.93 29.00 -6.56
C LYS A 114 -2.61 28.25 -6.67
N SER A 115 -1.52 29.01 -6.80
CA SER A 115 -0.19 28.45 -6.60
C SER A 115 -0.14 27.85 -5.21
N SER A 116 0.44 26.66 -5.07
CA SER A 116 0.70 26.09 -3.74
C SER A 116 1.44 27.15 -2.92
N SER A 117 0.79 27.63 -1.85
CA SER A 117 1.31 28.74 -1.02
C SER A 117 2.38 28.27 -0.06
N ILE A 118 2.61 26.96 0.01
CA ILE A 118 3.55 26.33 0.91
C ILE A 118 4.93 26.42 0.27
N SER A 119 5.74 27.35 0.78
CA SER A 119 7.19 27.31 0.57
C SER A 119 7.70 25.88 0.86
N PRO A 120 8.69 25.33 0.13
CA PRO A 120 9.31 24.06 0.50
C PRO A 120 9.73 24.00 1.99
N ASP A 121 10.04 25.16 2.59
CA ASP A 121 10.37 25.32 4.01
C ASP A 121 9.16 25.27 4.98
N GLU A 122 7.92 25.33 4.47
CA GLU A 122 6.67 25.23 5.24
C GLU A 122 6.03 23.83 5.21
N LYS A 123 6.54 22.90 4.40
CA LYS A 123 6.03 21.52 4.36
C LYS A 123 6.46 20.75 5.62
N VAL A 124 5.50 20.48 6.49
CA VAL A 124 5.70 19.66 7.70
C VAL A 124 5.91 18.20 7.28
N ILE A 125 7.06 17.62 7.64
CA ILE A 125 7.31 16.19 7.44
C ILE A 125 6.29 15.37 8.25
N ALA A 126 5.97 14.16 7.80
CA ALA A 126 4.90 13.35 8.38
C ALA A 126 5.15 13.05 9.87
N PHE A 127 6.39 12.72 10.20
CA PHE A 127 6.91 12.48 11.54
C PHE A 127 8.44 12.57 11.48
N PRO A 128 9.14 12.73 12.63
CA PRO A 128 10.60 12.62 12.67
C PRO A 128 11.07 11.28 12.09
N GLY A 129 11.89 11.32 11.03
CA GLY A 129 12.35 10.14 10.29
C GLY A 129 11.47 9.73 9.10
N ALA A 130 10.42 10.49 8.76
CA ALA A 130 9.72 10.33 7.49
C ALA A 130 10.57 10.86 6.32
N GLU A 131 10.87 9.98 5.37
CA GLU A 131 11.78 10.24 4.26
C GLU A 131 11.15 9.89 2.91
N GLY A 132 11.87 10.19 1.83
CA GLY A 132 11.48 9.86 0.47
C GLY A 132 10.30 10.68 -0.07
N GLY A 133 9.63 10.11 -1.06
CA GLY A 133 8.56 10.78 -1.81
C GLY A 133 7.29 11.06 -1.00
N GLY A 134 6.95 10.17 -0.07
CA GLY A 134 5.79 10.28 0.80
C GLY A 134 6.02 11.14 2.05
N ARG A 135 7.23 11.68 2.29
CA ARG A 135 7.62 12.31 3.57
C ARG A 135 6.75 13.45 4.08
N TYR A 136 5.93 14.06 3.23
CA TYR A 136 5.01 15.16 3.60
C TYR A 136 3.55 14.71 3.73
N THR A 137 3.29 13.40 3.73
CA THR A 137 1.97 12.84 4.00
C THR A 137 1.52 13.28 5.40
N THR A 138 0.29 13.77 5.54
CA THR A 138 -0.23 14.24 6.84
C THR A 138 -1.00 13.16 7.57
N GLY A 139 -1.52 12.16 6.85
CA GLY A 139 -2.35 11.10 7.40
C GLY A 139 -3.54 11.70 8.14
N GLY A 140 -3.73 11.28 9.39
CA GLY A 140 -4.80 11.74 10.27
C GLY A 140 -4.52 13.01 11.09
N ARG A 141 -3.44 13.76 10.82
CA ARG A 141 -3.03 14.94 11.62
C ARG A 141 -4.18 15.90 11.87
N GLY A 142 -4.38 16.28 13.13
CA GLY A 142 -5.46 17.18 13.56
C GLY A 142 -6.86 16.56 13.52
N GLY A 143 -6.97 15.28 13.15
CA GLY A 143 -8.19 14.52 13.10
C GLY A 143 -8.59 13.91 14.44
N ARG A 144 -9.69 13.15 14.41
CA ARG A 144 -10.21 12.45 15.58
C ARG A 144 -9.39 11.22 15.94
N VAL A 145 -9.29 10.91 17.21
CA VAL A 145 -8.76 9.62 17.68
C VAL A 145 -9.83 8.56 17.63
N ILE A 146 -9.49 7.40 17.09
CA ILE A 146 -10.37 6.24 17.06
C ILE A 146 -9.61 5.02 17.58
N TYR A 147 -10.10 4.49 18.70
CA TYR A 147 -9.52 3.30 19.30
C TYR A 147 -10.11 2.01 18.71
N VAL A 148 -9.22 1.13 18.29
CA VAL A 148 -9.48 -0.30 18.12
C VAL A 148 -9.40 -0.96 19.51
N THR A 149 -10.50 -1.56 19.94
CA THR A 149 -10.70 -2.12 21.28
C THR A 149 -11.02 -3.61 21.26
N ASN A 150 -11.19 -4.20 20.07
CA ASN A 150 -11.37 -5.64 19.89
C ASN A 150 -10.67 -6.13 18.62
N LEU A 151 -10.44 -7.44 18.56
CA LEU A 151 -9.76 -8.13 17.45
C LEU A 151 -10.73 -8.78 16.46
N GLU A 152 -12.04 -8.53 16.64
CA GLU A 152 -13.08 -9.10 15.80
C GLU A 152 -13.07 -8.45 14.41
N ASP A 153 -13.50 -9.20 13.41
CA ASP A 153 -13.72 -8.70 12.06
C ASP A 153 -15.01 -9.30 11.51
N ASP A 154 -15.83 -8.46 10.89
CA ASP A 154 -16.97 -8.88 10.08
C ASP A 154 -17.04 -8.01 8.83
N TYR A 155 -17.14 -8.64 7.67
CA TYR A 155 -17.09 -7.93 6.38
C TYR A 155 -18.33 -7.06 6.14
N TYR A 156 -19.52 -7.50 6.56
CA TYR A 156 -20.79 -6.87 6.22
C TYR A 156 -21.28 -5.89 7.29
N SER A 157 -21.00 -6.17 8.55
CA SER A 157 -21.41 -5.39 9.72
C SER A 157 -20.25 -5.30 10.71
N PRO A 158 -19.22 -4.50 10.38
CA PRO A 158 -18.00 -4.41 11.18
C PRO A 158 -18.33 -3.99 12.63
N PRO A 159 -17.95 -4.77 13.66
CA PRO A 159 -18.23 -4.41 15.04
C PRO A 159 -17.57 -3.08 15.41
N GLN A 160 -18.28 -2.21 16.14
CA GLN A 160 -17.67 -0.99 16.67
C GLN A 160 -16.44 -1.34 17.52
N GLY A 161 -15.36 -0.57 17.35
CA GLY A 161 -14.07 -0.86 17.99
C GLY A 161 -13.22 -1.91 17.28
N SER A 162 -13.67 -2.51 16.17
CA SER A 162 -12.81 -3.29 15.27
C SER A 162 -11.97 -2.39 14.38
N LEU A 163 -10.88 -2.93 13.84
CA LEU A 163 -10.07 -2.20 12.85
C LEU A 163 -10.88 -1.86 11.60
N ARG A 164 -11.68 -2.79 11.06
CA ARG A 164 -12.49 -2.53 9.87
C ARG A 164 -13.51 -1.42 10.11
N TRP A 165 -14.15 -1.40 11.28
CA TRP A 165 -15.05 -0.31 11.64
C TRP A 165 -14.32 1.04 11.70
N ALA A 166 -13.14 1.09 12.32
CA ALA A 166 -12.33 2.31 12.45
C ALA A 166 -11.87 2.85 11.08
N LEU A 167 -11.45 1.96 10.17
CA LEU A 167 -11.02 2.36 8.83
C LEU A 167 -12.18 2.81 7.93
N ASN A 168 -13.42 2.40 8.20
CA ASN A 168 -14.62 2.83 7.49
C ASN A 168 -15.19 4.19 7.96
N GLN A 169 -14.58 4.82 8.98
CA GLN A 169 -14.99 6.13 9.46
C GLN A 169 -14.54 7.26 8.53
N ASP A 170 -15.37 8.28 8.33
CA ASP A 170 -15.07 9.42 7.44
C ASP A 170 -14.11 10.46 8.06
N GLY A 171 -13.48 11.27 7.21
CA GLY A 171 -12.65 12.41 7.61
C GLY A 171 -11.32 12.05 8.30
N PRO A 172 -10.51 13.08 8.62
CA PRO A 172 -9.19 12.90 9.21
C PRO A 172 -9.25 12.15 10.54
N ARG A 173 -8.44 11.08 10.68
CA ARG A 173 -8.44 10.26 11.89
C ARG A 173 -7.14 9.55 12.17
N ILE A 174 -6.84 9.42 13.45
CA ILE A 174 -5.70 8.66 13.96
C ILE A 174 -6.27 7.39 14.62
N VAL A 175 -6.01 6.24 14.01
CA VAL A 175 -6.43 4.93 14.50
C VAL A 175 -5.36 4.40 15.44
N MET A 176 -5.73 4.22 16.70
CA MET A 176 -4.88 3.73 17.79
C MET A 176 -5.46 2.46 18.39
N PHE A 177 -4.69 1.76 19.22
CA PHE A 177 -5.06 0.43 19.70
C PHE A 177 -5.05 0.34 21.23
N LYS A 178 -6.15 -0.17 21.82
CA LYS A 178 -6.24 -0.58 23.24
C LYS A 178 -6.05 -2.10 23.42
N VAL A 179 -5.77 -2.81 22.33
CA VAL A 179 -5.56 -4.27 22.29
C VAL A 179 -4.35 -4.60 21.41
N SER A 180 -3.83 -5.81 21.59
CA SER A 180 -2.79 -6.44 20.78
C SER A 180 -3.24 -7.84 20.43
N GLY A 181 -2.93 -8.30 19.23
CA GLY A 181 -3.48 -9.56 18.78
C GLY A 181 -3.40 -9.81 17.29
N VAL A 182 -3.85 -11.01 16.93
CA VAL A 182 -4.09 -11.40 15.55
C VAL A 182 -5.55 -11.08 15.22
N ILE A 183 -5.77 -10.21 14.23
CA ILE A 183 -7.08 -9.96 13.62
C ILE A 183 -7.20 -10.88 12.41
N ALA A 184 -8.05 -11.90 12.52
CA ALA A 184 -8.36 -12.81 11.43
C ALA A 184 -9.42 -12.20 10.52
N LEU A 185 -8.98 -11.57 9.43
CA LEU A 185 -9.87 -10.88 8.51
C LEU A 185 -10.84 -11.86 7.84
N LYS A 186 -12.13 -11.53 7.84
CA LYS A 186 -13.23 -12.30 7.22
C LYS A 186 -13.44 -11.98 5.74
N GLY A 187 -12.60 -11.12 5.21
CA GLY A 187 -12.55 -10.72 3.81
C GLY A 187 -11.54 -9.59 3.65
N ARG A 188 -11.28 -9.20 2.41
CA ARG A 188 -10.36 -8.09 2.12
C ARG A 188 -10.71 -6.83 2.91
N LEU A 189 -9.73 -6.22 3.55
CA LEU A 189 -9.88 -4.95 4.27
C LEU A 189 -9.58 -3.82 3.28
N ASN A 190 -10.62 -3.13 2.81
CA ASN A 190 -10.48 -2.03 1.86
C ASN A 190 -10.33 -0.70 2.62
N LEU A 191 -9.17 -0.06 2.53
CA LEU A 191 -8.99 1.29 3.04
C LEU A 191 -9.36 2.30 1.94
N MET A 192 -10.65 2.65 1.89
CA MET A 192 -11.21 3.57 0.89
C MET A 192 -11.40 5.00 1.42
N LYS A 193 -11.36 5.17 2.74
CA LYS A 193 -11.48 6.48 3.39
C LYS A 193 -10.08 6.98 3.75
N GLY A 194 -9.59 7.98 3.03
CA GLY A 194 -8.25 8.57 3.23
C GLY A 194 -8.11 9.40 4.51
N ASP A 195 -7.07 10.22 4.58
CA ASP A 195 -6.74 11.07 5.73
C ASP A 195 -6.63 10.28 7.03
N VAL A 196 -5.82 9.22 6.99
CA VAL A 196 -5.72 8.27 8.11
C VAL A 196 -4.28 7.99 8.49
N THR A 197 -4.04 7.96 9.79
CA THR A 197 -2.84 7.36 10.39
C THR A 197 -3.26 6.09 11.12
N ILE A 198 -2.71 4.93 10.74
CA ILE A 198 -2.81 3.68 11.50
C ILE A 198 -1.53 3.57 12.33
N ALA A 199 -1.63 3.93 13.61
CA ALA A 199 -0.49 4.02 14.53
C ALA A 199 -0.29 2.72 15.30
N GLY A 200 0.32 1.71 14.67
CA GLY A 200 0.59 0.42 15.30
C GLY A 200 1.52 0.50 16.51
N GLU A 201 2.35 1.55 16.61
CA GLU A 201 3.22 1.83 17.77
C GLU A 201 2.42 2.11 19.05
N SER A 202 1.13 2.45 18.93
CA SER A 202 0.25 2.65 20.08
C SER A 202 -0.27 1.36 20.68
N ALA A 203 -0.17 0.23 19.96
CA ALA A 203 -0.69 -1.03 20.44
C ALA A 203 0.05 -1.46 21.72
N PRO A 204 -0.68 -1.87 22.76
CA PRO A 204 -0.07 -2.45 23.95
C PRO A 204 0.74 -3.72 23.58
N GLY A 205 1.54 -4.25 24.51
CA GLY A 205 2.15 -5.57 24.38
C GLY A 205 2.85 -5.86 23.04
N ASP A 206 2.41 -6.91 22.32
CA ASP A 206 3.13 -7.48 21.18
C ASP A 206 2.73 -6.90 19.79
N GLY A 207 1.86 -5.89 19.77
CA GLY A 207 1.37 -5.22 18.56
C GLY A 207 0.19 -5.92 17.85
N ILE A 208 -0.12 -5.47 16.63
CA ILE A 208 -1.25 -5.95 15.83
C ILE A 208 -0.76 -6.71 14.58
N CYS A 209 -1.35 -7.88 14.36
CA CYS A 209 -1.11 -8.71 13.20
C CYS A 209 -2.41 -8.95 12.43
N LEU A 210 -2.43 -8.72 11.12
CA LEU A 210 -3.52 -9.11 10.22
C LEU A 210 -3.21 -10.45 9.57
N LYS A 211 -4.23 -11.31 9.46
CA LYS A 211 -4.13 -12.59 8.73
C LYS A 211 -5.32 -12.90 7.84
N ASN A 212 -5.18 -13.94 7.02
CA ASN A 212 -6.16 -14.55 6.13
C ASN A 212 -6.56 -13.74 4.90
N ASN A 213 -6.53 -12.40 4.95
CA ASN A 213 -6.88 -11.56 3.83
C ASN A 213 -5.98 -10.33 3.74
N THR A 214 -6.06 -9.66 2.59
CA THR A 214 -5.28 -8.49 2.24
C THR A 214 -5.80 -7.21 2.88
N LEU A 215 -4.90 -6.32 3.29
CA LEU A 215 -5.21 -4.89 3.38
C LEU A 215 -4.96 -4.24 2.01
N TRP A 216 -6.02 -3.73 1.38
CA TRP A 216 -5.90 -2.98 0.12
C TRP A 216 -6.04 -1.48 0.40
N VAL A 217 -4.95 -0.74 0.24
CA VAL A 217 -4.92 0.73 0.28
C VAL A 217 -5.50 1.29 -1.02
N ARG A 218 -6.64 1.97 -0.92
CA ARG A 218 -7.43 2.50 -2.05
C ARG A 218 -7.79 3.97 -1.86
N SER A 219 -6.99 4.69 -1.08
CA SER A 219 -7.22 6.09 -0.74
C SER A 219 -5.90 6.84 -0.64
N ASP A 220 -5.98 8.16 -0.74
CA ASP A 220 -4.82 9.04 -0.57
C ASP A 220 -4.64 9.43 0.90
N ASN A 221 -3.47 10.00 1.19
CA ASN A 221 -3.10 10.56 2.48
C ASN A 221 -3.19 9.52 3.61
N VAL A 222 -2.36 8.49 3.50
CA VAL A 222 -2.36 7.32 4.37
C VAL A 222 -0.99 7.13 5.01
N ILE A 223 -0.95 7.03 6.33
CA ILE A 223 0.24 6.61 7.08
C ILE A 223 -0.09 5.29 7.78
N ILE A 224 0.73 4.26 7.57
CA ILE A 224 0.62 2.96 8.26
C ILE A 224 1.97 2.65 8.89
N ARG A 225 1.99 2.48 10.22
CA ARG A 225 3.23 2.22 10.96
C ARG A 225 3.12 1.03 11.89
N PHE A 226 4.22 0.27 12.05
CA PHE A 226 4.36 -0.80 13.06
C PHE A 226 3.29 -1.91 13.01
N MET A 227 2.69 -2.13 11.84
CA MET A 227 1.69 -3.19 11.62
C MET A 227 2.33 -4.46 11.04
N LYS A 228 1.83 -5.63 11.45
CA LYS A 228 2.23 -6.93 10.89
C LYS A 228 1.14 -7.46 9.96
N PHE A 229 1.53 -7.95 8.78
CA PHE A 229 0.68 -8.54 7.77
C PHE A 229 1.19 -9.96 7.49
N ARG A 230 0.54 -10.95 8.09
CA ARG A 230 0.94 -12.35 8.02
C ARG A 230 -0.20 -13.09 7.30
N PHE A 231 -0.21 -13.03 5.97
CA PHE A 231 -1.38 -13.40 5.16
C PHE A 231 -1.79 -14.87 5.37
N GLY A 232 -0.86 -15.79 5.09
CA GLY A 232 -1.03 -17.23 5.26
C GLY A 232 -1.99 -17.88 4.25
N ASP A 233 -1.96 -19.20 4.18
CA ASP A 233 -2.74 -19.97 3.20
C ASP A 233 -4.09 -20.51 3.71
N GLU A 234 -4.43 -20.27 4.99
CA GLU A 234 -5.64 -20.83 5.63
C GLU A 234 -6.95 -20.37 4.97
N SER A 235 -6.97 -19.19 4.34
CA SER A 235 -8.16 -18.69 3.65
C SER A 235 -8.37 -19.31 2.27
N GLY A 236 -7.33 -19.90 1.67
CA GLY A 236 -7.34 -20.34 0.28
C GLY A 236 -7.25 -19.22 -0.76
N GLU A 237 -7.11 -17.96 -0.33
CA GLU A 237 -7.01 -16.81 -1.22
C GLU A 237 -5.61 -16.68 -1.81
N VAL A 238 -5.53 -16.21 -3.07
CA VAL A 238 -4.29 -15.87 -3.77
C VAL A 238 -4.20 -14.35 -3.86
N ASN A 239 -3.36 -13.74 -3.01
CA ASN A 239 -3.22 -12.29 -2.97
C ASN A 239 -1.98 -11.80 -2.19
N ASP A 240 -1.79 -10.49 -2.24
CA ASP A 240 -0.78 -9.81 -1.45
C ASP A 240 -1.19 -9.70 0.03
N ALA A 241 -0.19 -9.61 0.92
CA ALA A 241 -0.47 -9.31 2.33
C ALA A 241 -0.99 -7.87 2.50
N ILE A 242 -0.38 -6.92 1.79
CA ILE A 242 -0.81 -5.52 1.68
C ILE A 242 -0.43 -4.98 0.30
N TRP A 243 -1.32 -4.22 -0.33
CA TRP A 243 -0.96 -3.53 -1.57
C TRP A 243 -1.81 -2.28 -1.82
N GLY A 244 -1.38 -1.47 -2.78
CA GLY A 244 -2.10 -0.28 -3.20
C GLY A 244 -1.54 0.32 -4.48
N ARG A 245 -2.43 0.81 -5.35
CA ARG A 245 -2.08 1.47 -6.61
C ARG A 245 -3.03 2.63 -6.87
N TYR A 246 -2.60 3.56 -7.70
CA TYR A 246 -3.39 4.72 -8.12
C TYR A 246 -3.79 5.63 -6.95
N CYS A 247 -2.94 5.70 -5.94
CA CYS A 247 -3.12 6.51 -4.75
C CYS A 247 -1.97 7.51 -4.58
N ARG A 248 -2.14 8.45 -3.65
CA ARG A 248 -1.13 9.48 -3.35
C ARG A 248 -0.84 9.65 -1.89
N ASN A 249 0.35 10.17 -1.60
CA ASN A 249 0.76 10.59 -0.27
C ASN A 249 0.57 9.42 0.70
N ILE A 250 1.43 8.41 0.53
CA ILE A 250 1.37 7.19 1.33
C ILE A 250 2.73 6.97 1.97
N ILE A 251 2.72 6.69 3.27
CA ILE A 251 3.87 6.15 3.99
C ILE A 251 3.50 4.80 4.59
N ILE A 252 4.31 3.80 4.26
CA ILE A 252 4.38 2.51 4.95
C ILE A 252 5.73 2.48 5.69
N ASP A 253 5.71 2.55 7.02
CA ASP A 253 6.92 2.66 7.85
C ASP A 253 6.95 1.55 8.91
N HIS A 254 8.10 0.90 9.10
CA HIS A 254 8.27 -0.12 10.13
C HIS A 254 7.16 -1.19 10.11
N CYS A 255 6.71 -1.62 8.93
CA CYS A 255 5.74 -2.71 8.82
C CYS A 255 6.44 -4.04 8.50
N SER A 256 5.79 -5.15 8.84
CA SER A 256 6.29 -6.49 8.50
C SER A 256 5.27 -7.25 7.68
N MET A 257 5.71 -7.83 6.57
CA MET A 257 4.87 -8.58 5.63
C MET A 257 5.46 -9.96 5.41
N SER A 258 4.64 -11.01 5.54
CA SER A 258 5.04 -12.37 5.16
C SER A 258 3.88 -13.26 4.78
N TRP A 259 4.25 -14.45 4.30
CA TRP A 259 3.33 -15.56 4.04
C TRP A 259 2.23 -15.20 3.04
N SER A 260 2.49 -14.27 2.13
CA SER A 260 1.62 -13.98 1.01
C SER A 260 1.57 -15.15 0.04
N THR A 261 0.44 -15.28 -0.64
CA THR A 261 0.22 -16.25 -1.71
C THR A 261 0.26 -15.58 -3.09
N ASP A 262 0.69 -14.32 -3.17
CA ASP A 262 1.10 -13.62 -4.40
C ASP A 262 2.40 -12.83 -4.07
N GLU A 263 2.36 -11.51 -3.84
CA GLU A 263 3.47 -10.72 -3.29
C GLU A 263 3.32 -10.37 -1.80
N CYS A 264 4.43 -10.17 -1.09
CA CYS A 264 4.35 -9.66 0.29
C CYS A 264 3.83 -8.22 0.34
N ALA A 265 4.33 -7.34 -0.55
CA ALA A 265 3.73 -6.02 -0.73
C ALA A 265 4.01 -5.38 -2.09
N SER A 266 2.94 -5.03 -2.81
CA SER A 266 3.01 -4.31 -4.07
C SER A 266 2.47 -2.88 -3.97
N PHE A 267 3.32 -1.92 -4.34
CA PHE A 267 2.96 -0.50 -4.43
C PHE A 267 3.59 0.10 -5.67
N TYR A 268 2.74 0.39 -6.66
CA TYR A 268 3.15 0.90 -7.96
C TYR A 268 2.05 1.78 -8.53
N ALA A 269 2.38 2.58 -9.55
CA ALA A 269 1.47 3.61 -10.07
C ALA A 269 0.86 4.51 -8.98
N ASN A 270 1.65 4.83 -7.95
CA ASN A 270 1.31 5.79 -6.90
C ASN A 270 2.14 7.07 -7.08
N GLU A 271 1.69 8.17 -6.48
CA GLU A 271 2.43 9.44 -6.46
C GLU A 271 2.77 9.86 -5.03
N ASN A 272 4.00 10.29 -4.77
CA ASN A 272 4.48 10.65 -3.43
C ASN A 272 4.31 9.49 -2.43
N PHE A 273 5.03 8.41 -2.71
CA PHE A 273 4.97 7.17 -1.94
C PHE A 273 6.30 6.93 -1.22
N THR A 274 6.24 6.44 0.02
CA THR A 274 7.41 5.90 0.72
C THR A 274 7.08 4.55 1.37
N MET A 275 7.90 3.53 1.11
CA MET A 275 8.01 2.34 1.95
C MET A 275 9.39 2.32 2.60
N GLN A 276 9.42 2.47 3.92
CA GLN A 276 10.66 2.60 4.67
C GLN A 276 10.72 1.66 5.87
N TRP A 277 11.93 1.17 6.17
CA TRP A 277 12.19 0.37 7.37
C TRP A 277 11.27 -0.85 7.51
N CYS A 278 10.80 -1.43 6.42
CA CYS A 278 9.90 -2.60 6.45
C CYS A 278 10.68 -3.92 6.32
N ILE A 279 10.09 -5.01 6.84
CA ILE A 279 10.56 -6.38 6.57
C ILE A 279 9.52 -7.06 5.68
N LEU A 280 9.95 -7.51 4.51
CA LEU A 280 9.20 -8.42 3.65
C LEU A 280 9.95 -9.75 3.67
N THR A 281 9.27 -10.83 4.05
CA THR A 281 9.92 -12.13 4.18
C THR A 281 9.00 -13.30 3.90
N GLU A 282 9.56 -14.45 3.54
CA GLU A 282 8.86 -15.75 3.55
C GLU A 282 7.51 -15.74 2.78
N SER A 283 7.51 -15.38 1.50
CA SER A 283 6.33 -15.59 0.66
C SER A 283 6.11 -17.08 0.39
N LEU A 284 4.85 -17.49 0.17
CA LEU A 284 4.47 -18.90 0.07
C LEU A 284 4.58 -19.41 -1.37
N ARG A 285 5.68 -20.08 -1.69
CA ARG A 285 6.09 -20.43 -3.05
C ARG A 285 5.26 -21.51 -3.73
N GLN A 286 4.98 -22.62 -3.05
CA GLN A 286 4.19 -23.75 -3.58
C GLN A 286 2.92 -23.97 -2.76
N SER A 287 2.11 -22.93 -2.66
CA SER A 287 0.91 -22.89 -1.83
C SER A 287 -0.37 -23.09 -2.67
N VAL A 288 -1.42 -22.35 -2.35
CA VAL A 288 -2.79 -22.40 -2.90
C VAL A 288 -2.93 -21.88 -4.35
N HIS A 289 -1.82 -21.72 -5.07
CA HIS A 289 -1.78 -21.23 -6.45
C HIS A 289 -2.51 -22.15 -7.42
N ASP A 290 -3.10 -21.55 -8.47
CA ASP A 290 -3.64 -22.29 -9.60
C ASP A 290 -2.58 -23.18 -10.25
N LYS A 291 -3.03 -24.34 -10.75
CA LYS A 291 -2.17 -25.50 -11.00
C LYS A 291 -1.04 -25.19 -12.01
N LYS A 292 0.19 -25.04 -11.47
CA LYS A 292 1.53 -25.47 -12.00
C LYS A 292 2.63 -24.41 -12.09
N SER A 293 2.46 -23.19 -11.60
CA SER A 293 3.59 -22.26 -11.43
C SER A 293 3.82 -21.96 -9.96
N ALA A 294 5.03 -22.24 -9.48
CA ALA A 294 5.46 -21.77 -8.17
C ALA A 294 5.47 -20.25 -8.18
N HIS A 295 4.93 -19.64 -7.13
CA HIS A 295 4.75 -18.19 -7.04
C HIS A 295 4.95 -17.80 -5.59
N GLY A 296 6.04 -17.10 -5.28
CA GLY A 296 6.33 -16.68 -3.92
C GLY A 296 7.21 -15.46 -4.00
N TYR A 297 6.60 -14.28 -4.04
CA TYR A 297 7.28 -13.07 -4.50
C TYR A 297 7.31 -11.96 -3.44
N GLY A 298 8.29 -11.06 -3.56
CA GLY A 298 8.48 -9.94 -2.64
C GLY A 298 7.49 -8.81 -2.89
N GLY A 299 7.53 -8.20 -4.07
CA GLY A 299 6.68 -7.05 -4.41
C GLY A 299 6.84 -6.53 -5.84
N ILE A 300 5.80 -5.88 -6.36
CA ILE A 300 5.89 -5.01 -7.54
C ILE A 300 5.95 -3.55 -7.10
N TRP A 301 7.04 -2.86 -7.45
CA TRP A 301 7.34 -1.51 -6.96
C TRP A 301 7.48 -0.49 -8.09
N GLY A 302 6.94 0.70 -7.89
CA GLY A 302 7.07 1.80 -8.85
C GLY A 302 6.20 3.01 -8.51
N GLY A 303 5.95 3.87 -9.50
CA GLY A 303 5.20 5.12 -9.31
C GLY A 303 5.98 6.38 -9.68
N ARG A 304 5.54 7.52 -9.16
CA ARG A 304 6.13 8.85 -9.35
C ARG A 304 6.51 9.46 -8.01
N ASN A 305 7.74 9.96 -7.90
CA ASN A 305 8.28 10.38 -6.60
C ASN A 305 8.03 9.28 -5.56
N ALA A 306 8.43 8.05 -5.91
CA ALA A 306 8.23 6.89 -5.05
C ALA A 306 9.57 6.47 -4.48
N SER A 307 9.62 6.21 -3.18
CA SER A 307 10.84 5.81 -2.48
C SER A 307 10.63 4.49 -1.77
N PHE A 308 11.57 3.58 -1.95
CA PHE A 308 11.65 2.30 -1.27
C PHE A 308 13.03 2.19 -0.67
N HIS A 309 13.14 2.38 0.65
CA HIS A 309 14.45 2.40 1.28
C HIS A 309 14.52 1.77 2.65
N HIS A 310 15.71 1.28 3.01
CA HIS A 310 15.97 0.66 4.30
C HIS A 310 15.05 -0.54 4.61
N ASN A 311 14.58 -1.23 3.57
CA ASN A 311 13.74 -2.43 3.73
C ASN A 311 14.59 -3.70 3.65
N LEU A 312 14.18 -4.74 4.36
CA LEU A 312 14.67 -6.11 4.17
C LEU A 312 13.70 -6.87 3.27
N LEU A 313 14.20 -7.46 2.19
CA LEU A 313 13.48 -8.43 1.37
C LEU A 313 14.22 -9.75 1.48
N SER A 314 13.57 -10.77 2.02
CA SER A 314 14.24 -12.03 2.36
C SER A 314 13.41 -13.26 2.04
N CYS A 315 14.06 -14.32 1.56
CA CYS A 315 13.41 -15.63 1.38
C CYS A 315 12.19 -15.62 0.45
N HIS A 316 12.26 -14.83 -0.64
CA HIS A 316 11.30 -14.87 -1.75
C HIS A 316 11.89 -15.60 -2.95
N ASP A 317 11.10 -16.32 -3.74
CA ASP A 317 11.59 -16.95 -4.97
C ASP A 317 11.96 -15.91 -6.05
N SER A 318 11.19 -14.82 -6.14
CA SER A 318 11.40 -13.76 -7.14
C SER A 318 10.84 -12.42 -6.69
N ARG A 319 10.95 -11.40 -7.56
CA ARG A 319 10.44 -10.02 -7.38
C ARG A 319 10.95 -9.40 -6.09
N ASN A 320 12.27 -9.19 -6.02
CA ASN A 320 12.92 -8.56 -4.87
C ASN A 320 13.52 -7.16 -5.16
N PRO A 321 12.76 -6.17 -5.68
CA PRO A 321 11.39 -6.19 -6.19
C PRO A 321 11.32 -6.47 -7.71
N ARG A 322 10.11 -6.62 -8.26
CA ARG A 322 9.89 -6.36 -9.70
C ARG A 322 9.57 -4.87 -9.87
N PHE A 323 10.29 -4.14 -10.72
CA PHE A 323 9.91 -2.78 -11.08
C PHE A 323 8.74 -2.76 -12.06
N ASP A 324 7.82 -1.81 -11.91
CA ASP A 324 6.60 -1.70 -12.70
C ASP A 324 6.83 -1.49 -14.22
N HIS A 325 5.76 -1.64 -15.00
CA HIS A 325 5.77 -1.56 -16.47
C HIS A 325 4.60 -0.73 -16.99
N SER A 326 4.72 -0.15 -18.19
CA SER A 326 3.74 0.83 -18.70
C SER A 326 2.29 0.32 -18.85
N ASN A 327 2.03 -0.98 -18.95
CA ASN A 327 0.65 -1.49 -19.08
C ASN A 327 -0.17 -1.40 -17.79
N VAL A 328 0.44 -1.06 -16.65
CA VAL A 328 -0.32 -0.81 -15.42
C VAL A 328 -1.01 0.54 -15.43
N TYR A 329 -0.71 1.43 -16.38
CA TYR A 329 -1.31 2.75 -16.48
C TYR A 329 -2.50 2.74 -17.43
N THR A 330 -3.56 3.45 -17.06
CA THR A 330 -4.83 3.52 -17.81
C THR A 330 -5.11 4.97 -18.23
N ASN A 331 -6.21 5.21 -18.94
CA ASN A 331 -6.64 6.58 -19.25
C ASN A 331 -6.97 7.37 -17.97
N ASP A 332 -7.54 6.71 -16.95
CA ASP A 332 -7.85 7.33 -15.66
C ASP A 332 -6.61 7.58 -14.80
N TYR A 333 -5.59 6.73 -15.00
CA TYR A 333 -4.31 6.78 -14.29
C TYR A 333 -3.15 6.83 -15.28
N PRO A 334 -3.00 7.94 -16.03
CA PRO A 334 -2.06 8.01 -17.13
C PRO A 334 -0.61 7.97 -16.65
N GLU A 335 0.24 7.30 -17.42
CA GLU A 335 1.67 7.11 -17.13
C GLU A 335 2.37 8.44 -16.86
N ALA A 336 2.07 9.48 -17.64
CA ALA A 336 2.65 10.81 -17.47
C ALA A 336 2.35 11.48 -16.12
N SER A 337 1.34 11.00 -15.38
CA SER A 337 0.95 11.50 -14.06
C SER A 337 1.41 10.58 -12.94
N TYR A 338 1.32 9.26 -13.12
CA TYR A 338 1.56 8.27 -12.04
C TYR A 338 2.87 7.48 -12.17
N ARG A 339 3.62 7.67 -13.25
CA ARG A 339 4.97 7.13 -13.41
C ARG A 339 5.99 8.25 -13.46
N GLY A 340 7.10 8.05 -12.78
CA GLY A 340 8.18 9.00 -12.80
C GLY A 340 9.41 8.45 -12.12
N ASN A 341 10.03 9.28 -11.29
CA ASN A 341 11.27 8.95 -10.61
C ASN A 341 11.00 8.03 -9.43
N VAL A 342 11.67 6.89 -9.41
CA VAL A 342 11.61 5.90 -8.31
C VAL A 342 12.99 5.78 -7.67
N ASP A 343 13.04 5.86 -6.35
CA ASP A 343 14.25 5.71 -5.54
C ASP A 343 14.29 4.36 -4.82
N PHE A 344 15.19 3.47 -5.23
CA PHE A 344 15.44 2.18 -4.60
C PHE A 344 16.81 2.21 -3.90
N ARG A 345 16.80 2.46 -2.60
CA ARG A 345 18.00 2.85 -1.84
C ARG A 345 18.19 2.10 -0.54
N ASN A 346 19.40 1.68 -0.20
CA ASN A 346 19.72 1.10 1.11
C ASN A 346 18.84 -0.08 1.53
N ASN A 347 18.26 -0.82 0.58
CA ASN A 347 17.54 -2.05 0.88
C ASN A 347 18.52 -3.22 1.03
N VAL A 348 18.14 -4.21 1.83
CA VAL A 348 18.85 -5.48 1.99
C VAL A 348 18.07 -6.57 1.29
N ILE A 349 18.70 -7.25 0.33
CA ILE A 349 18.11 -8.32 -0.46
C ILE A 349 18.82 -9.63 -0.11
N TYR A 350 18.08 -10.58 0.46
CA TYR A 350 18.64 -11.81 1.03
C TYR A 350 17.92 -13.08 0.57
N ASN A 351 18.68 -14.15 0.32
CA ASN A 351 18.17 -15.51 0.12
C ASN A 351 17.05 -15.65 -0.91
N TRP A 352 17.15 -14.94 -2.04
CA TRP A 352 16.20 -15.11 -3.13
C TRP A 352 16.36 -16.49 -3.77
N GLY A 353 15.33 -17.05 -4.39
CA GLY A 353 15.43 -18.31 -5.14
C GLY A 353 15.80 -18.11 -6.61
N GLY A 354 14.76 -18.04 -7.44
CA GLY A 354 14.81 -17.79 -8.88
C GLY A 354 15.44 -16.44 -9.28
N ASN A 355 14.93 -15.30 -8.82
CA ASN A 355 15.45 -13.98 -9.23
C ASN A 355 15.45 -12.97 -8.07
N ASN A 356 16.33 -11.97 -8.13
CA ASN A 356 16.23 -10.81 -7.25
C ASN A 356 15.40 -9.71 -7.93
N SER A 357 16.00 -8.54 -8.21
CA SER A 357 15.33 -7.42 -8.86
C SER A 357 15.21 -7.61 -10.37
N TYR A 358 14.06 -7.26 -10.96
CA TYR A 358 13.92 -7.25 -12.42
C TYR A 358 12.78 -6.36 -12.94
N GLY A 359 12.66 -6.22 -14.27
CA GLY A 359 11.59 -5.48 -14.95
C GLY A 359 12.01 -4.04 -15.26
N GLY A 360 11.07 -3.10 -15.13
CA GLY A 360 11.31 -1.66 -15.30
C GLY A 360 11.13 -1.17 -16.74
N GLU A 361 10.41 -1.89 -17.58
CA GLU A 361 10.16 -1.60 -18.99
C GLU A 361 9.74 -0.12 -19.17
N GLY A 362 10.55 0.70 -19.85
CA GLY A 362 10.35 2.13 -20.09
C GLY A 362 10.53 3.07 -18.88
N GLY A 363 10.86 2.54 -17.70
CA GLY A 363 10.91 3.30 -16.44
C GLY A 363 12.24 4.01 -16.17
N LYS A 364 12.30 4.77 -15.07
CA LYS A 364 13.50 5.49 -14.61
C LYS A 364 13.71 5.26 -13.12
N PHE A 365 14.88 4.74 -12.75
CA PHE A 365 15.14 4.30 -11.37
C PHE A 365 16.51 4.76 -10.87
N ASN A 366 16.54 5.22 -9.61
CA ASN A 366 17.76 5.20 -8.81
C ASN A 366 17.90 3.83 -8.15
N MET A 367 19.09 3.25 -8.19
CA MET A 367 19.48 2.04 -7.48
C MET A 367 20.76 2.35 -6.69
N VAL A 368 20.62 2.75 -5.43
CA VAL A 368 21.71 3.35 -4.66
C VAL A 368 21.99 2.60 -3.36
N ASN A 369 23.23 2.15 -3.16
CA ASN A 369 23.70 1.58 -1.90
C ASN A 369 22.84 0.45 -1.33
N ASN A 370 22.24 -0.39 -2.17
CA ASN A 370 21.55 -1.60 -1.73
C ASN A 370 22.57 -2.72 -1.46
N TYR A 371 22.24 -3.63 -0.54
CA TYR A 371 23.09 -4.76 -0.16
C TYR A 371 22.45 -6.08 -0.58
N TYR A 372 23.17 -6.88 -1.35
CA TYR A 372 22.72 -8.17 -1.87
C TYR A 372 23.55 -9.30 -1.28
N LYS A 373 22.88 -10.23 -0.61
CA LYS A 373 23.50 -11.38 0.04
C LYS A 373 22.82 -12.68 -0.38
N GLU A 374 23.60 -13.58 -0.96
CA GLU A 374 23.13 -14.93 -1.27
C GLU A 374 22.82 -15.69 0.04
N GLY A 375 21.77 -16.49 0.03
CA GLY A 375 21.49 -17.46 1.08
C GLY A 375 21.39 -18.87 0.51
N PRO A 376 21.01 -19.87 1.33
CA PRO A 376 20.93 -21.26 0.89
C PRO A 376 20.02 -21.51 -0.34
N ALA A 377 18.99 -20.68 -0.58
CA ALA A 377 18.11 -20.79 -1.74
C ALA A 377 18.68 -20.13 -3.00
N SER A 378 19.67 -19.25 -2.85
CA SER A 378 20.14 -18.41 -3.94
C SER A 378 20.82 -19.19 -5.05
N SER A 379 20.22 -19.06 -6.25
CA SER A 379 20.89 -19.43 -7.48
C SER A 379 22.03 -18.44 -7.76
N LYS A 380 23.12 -18.90 -8.40
CA LYS A 380 24.33 -18.10 -8.72
C LYS A 380 24.11 -17.01 -9.78
N ARG A 381 22.97 -16.33 -9.75
CA ARG A 381 22.60 -15.21 -10.63
C ARG A 381 23.20 -13.93 -10.04
N LYS A 382 24.50 -13.78 -10.26
CA LYS A 382 25.39 -12.71 -9.77
C LYS A 382 25.09 -11.37 -10.44
N LYS A 383 24.01 -10.70 -10.07
CA LYS A 383 23.55 -9.42 -10.63
C LYS A 383 22.77 -8.62 -9.60
N PHE A 384 22.63 -7.31 -9.82
CA PHE A 384 21.73 -6.46 -9.05
C PHE A 384 20.32 -6.42 -9.64
N ILE A 385 20.21 -6.44 -10.97
CA ILE A 385 18.93 -6.34 -11.68
C ILE A 385 18.99 -7.05 -13.01
N ARG A 386 17.87 -7.67 -13.43
CA ARG A 386 17.60 -7.98 -14.84
C ARG A 386 16.60 -7.01 -15.46
N THR A 387 16.97 -6.36 -16.55
CA THR A 387 16.09 -5.40 -17.22
C THR A 387 15.36 -6.03 -18.40
N TYR A 388 14.13 -5.59 -18.63
CA TYR A 388 13.30 -5.96 -19.78
C TYR A 388 12.89 -4.69 -20.52
N GLY A 389 12.68 -4.78 -21.84
CA GLY A 389 12.23 -3.65 -22.65
C GLY A 389 10.98 -3.93 -23.50
N ILE A 390 10.66 -5.20 -23.72
CA ILE A 390 9.38 -5.62 -24.29
C ILE A 390 8.39 -5.90 -23.16
N ILE A 391 7.18 -5.34 -23.30
CA ILE A 391 6.03 -5.68 -22.48
C ILE A 391 5.19 -6.71 -23.24
N ASP A 392 4.86 -7.82 -22.57
CA ASP A 392 3.84 -8.77 -22.99
C ASP A 392 2.46 -8.21 -22.59
N ASN A 393 1.66 -7.81 -23.57
CA ASN A 393 0.34 -7.25 -23.33
C ASN A 393 -0.65 -8.40 -23.05
N TYR A 394 -1.62 -8.16 -22.16
CA TYR A 394 -2.59 -9.19 -21.76
C TYR A 394 -3.48 -9.70 -22.92
N ASP A 395 -3.44 -9.04 -24.08
CA ASP A 395 -4.13 -9.43 -25.32
C ASP A 395 -3.25 -10.26 -26.28
N GLY A 396 -2.03 -10.62 -25.86
CA GLY A 396 -1.07 -11.39 -26.65
C GLY A 396 -0.27 -10.55 -27.65
N THR A 397 -0.39 -9.22 -27.63
CA THR A 397 0.47 -8.32 -28.39
C THR A 397 1.70 -7.91 -27.58
N PHE A 398 2.69 -7.30 -28.24
CA PHE A 398 3.93 -6.86 -27.59
C PHE A 398 4.16 -5.36 -27.79
N THR A 399 4.55 -4.67 -26.72
CA THR A 399 4.90 -3.25 -26.76
C THR A 399 6.39 -3.08 -26.50
N ASN A 400 7.11 -2.39 -27.40
CA ASN A 400 8.49 -1.97 -27.14
C ASN A 400 8.48 -0.67 -26.33
N ALA A 401 8.57 -0.81 -25.00
CA ALA A 401 8.71 0.32 -24.09
C ALA A 401 10.18 0.77 -23.93
N GLY A 402 11.13 -0.08 -24.36
CA GLY A 402 12.56 0.08 -24.14
C GLY A 402 12.99 -0.35 -22.75
N HIS A 403 14.27 -0.67 -22.59
CA HIS A 403 14.81 -0.96 -21.27
C HIS A 403 14.78 0.28 -20.35
N PRO A 404 14.71 0.09 -19.02
CA PRO A 404 14.76 1.17 -18.04
C PRO A 404 16.00 2.04 -18.18
N GLN A 405 15.88 3.30 -17.77
CA GLN A 405 17.03 4.17 -17.52
C GLN A 405 17.43 4.07 -16.05
N LEU A 406 18.71 3.82 -15.77
CA LEU A 406 19.19 3.54 -14.41
C LEU A 406 20.28 4.53 -14.00
N TYR A 407 20.12 5.11 -12.81
CA TYR A 407 21.23 5.64 -12.03
C TYR A 407 21.61 4.57 -11.01
N ILE A 408 22.75 3.90 -11.19
CA ILE A 408 23.19 2.80 -10.34
C ILE A 408 24.54 3.13 -9.69
N SER A 409 24.59 3.13 -8.36
CA SER A 409 25.80 3.52 -7.62
C SER A 409 25.89 2.88 -6.23
N GLY A 410 27.09 2.44 -5.86
CA GLY A 410 27.46 2.00 -4.50
C GLY A 410 26.73 0.79 -3.95
N ASN A 411 25.98 0.06 -4.78
CA ASN A 411 25.40 -1.23 -4.40
C ASN A 411 26.51 -2.25 -4.18
N ILE A 412 26.30 -3.14 -3.21
CA ILE A 412 27.24 -4.20 -2.86
C ILE A 412 26.56 -5.55 -3.03
N TYR A 413 27.22 -6.44 -3.76
CA TYR A 413 26.95 -7.87 -3.77
C TYR A 413 28.02 -8.55 -2.92
N GLU A 414 27.61 -9.30 -1.89
CA GLU A 414 28.54 -9.96 -0.97
C GLU A 414 29.50 -10.89 -1.73
N GLY A 415 30.80 -10.78 -1.43
CA GLY A 415 31.85 -11.53 -2.13
C GLY A 415 32.31 -10.95 -3.48
N ASN A 416 31.73 -9.83 -3.95
CA ASN A 416 32.12 -9.12 -5.18
C ASN A 416 32.30 -10.04 -6.42
N PRO A 417 31.27 -10.81 -6.81
CA PRO A 417 31.38 -11.66 -7.98
C PRO A 417 31.68 -10.84 -9.24
N ASN A 418 32.67 -11.29 -10.01
CA ASN A 418 33.05 -10.71 -11.30
C ASN A 418 33.37 -9.20 -11.25
N GLY A 419 33.76 -8.65 -10.09
CA GLY A 419 34.08 -7.23 -9.94
C GLY A 419 32.88 -6.29 -9.96
N ILE A 420 31.66 -6.79 -9.75
CA ILE A 420 30.41 -6.00 -9.81
C ILE A 420 30.38 -4.86 -8.77
N ASN A 421 31.07 -4.98 -7.64
CA ASN A 421 31.16 -3.90 -6.66
C ASN A 421 32.11 -2.79 -7.12
N ASP A 422 33.10 -3.12 -7.96
CA ASP A 422 34.07 -2.16 -8.50
C ASP A 422 33.46 -1.35 -9.66
N ASN A 423 32.52 -1.97 -10.39
CA ASN A 423 31.68 -1.31 -11.38
C ASN A 423 30.27 -1.90 -11.37
N ASN A 424 29.33 -1.18 -10.74
CA ASN A 424 27.95 -1.64 -10.60
C ASN A 424 27.23 -1.93 -11.93
N TRP A 425 27.66 -1.34 -13.05
CA TRP A 425 27.10 -1.66 -14.37
C TRP A 425 27.34 -3.10 -14.80
N LEU A 426 28.38 -3.76 -14.29
CA LEU A 426 28.59 -5.21 -14.51
C LEU A 426 27.49 -6.07 -13.86
N GLY A 427 26.76 -5.52 -12.89
CA GLY A 427 25.62 -6.16 -12.23
C GLY A 427 24.28 -5.90 -12.91
N VAL A 428 24.26 -5.21 -14.05
CA VAL A 428 23.04 -4.97 -14.85
C VAL A 428 22.96 -6.02 -15.95
N ASP A 429 22.01 -6.95 -15.80
CA ASP A 429 21.75 -8.03 -16.75
C ASP A 429 20.65 -7.59 -17.74
N VAL A 430 21.02 -7.21 -18.96
CA VAL A 430 20.06 -6.77 -19.98
C VAL A 430 19.51 -7.99 -20.70
N TYR A 431 18.20 -8.23 -20.59
CA TYR A 431 17.55 -9.33 -21.30
C TYR A 431 17.47 -9.03 -22.80
N ASP A 432 17.89 -9.95 -23.66
CA ASP A 432 17.87 -9.77 -25.11
C ASP A 432 16.47 -10.08 -25.67
N ASP A 433 15.59 -9.08 -25.64
CA ASP A 433 14.23 -9.12 -26.21
C ASP A 433 14.06 -8.26 -27.48
N GLY A 434 15.16 -7.73 -28.02
CA GLY A 434 15.15 -6.87 -29.21
C GLY A 434 14.56 -5.47 -28.99
N ALA A 435 14.28 -5.07 -27.73
CA ALA A 435 13.79 -3.74 -27.40
C ALA A 435 14.84 -2.64 -27.59
N THR A 436 14.39 -1.39 -27.41
CA THR A 436 15.30 -0.23 -27.33
C THR A 436 16.32 -0.45 -26.20
N PRO A 437 17.65 -0.35 -26.47
CA PRO A 437 18.69 -0.65 -25.48
C PRO A 437 18.61 0.21 -24.21
N ILE A 438 19.18 -0.32 -23.13
CA ILE A 438 19.31 0.39 -21.85
C ILE A 438 20.15 1.67 -22.01
N MET A 439 19.72 2.76 -21.35
CA MET A 439 20.48 4.00 -21.27
C MET A 439 20.90 4.30 -19.81
N PRO A 440 22.19 4.59 -19.56
CA PRO A 440 22.64 5.02 -18.25
C PRO A 440 22.15 6.44 -17.93
N LEU A 441 21.78 6.68 -16.67
CA LEU A 441 21.63 8.02 -16.12
C LEU A 441 22.95 8.43 -15.46
N PHE A 442 23.49 9.58 -15.86
CA PHE A 442 24.75 10.11 -15.32
C PHE A 442 24.58 10.93 -14.04
N ALA A 443 23.33 11.22 -13.66
CA ALA A 443 22.97 11.89 -12.43
C ALA A 443 21.78 11.18 -11.78
N GLU A 444 21.72 11.27 -10.47
CA GLU A 444 20.62 10.75 -9.67
C GLU A 444 19.30 11.46 -10.04
N LEU A 445 18.21 10.69 -10.14
CA LEU A 445 16.87 11.23 -10.31
C LEU A 445 16.45 11.95 -9.02
N THR A 446 15.76 13.07 -9.17
CA THR A 446 15.20 13.79 -8.03
C THR A 446 13.89 13.17 -7.56
N ILE A 447 13.67 13.15 -6.26
CA ILE A 447 12.39 12.82 -5.63
C ILE A 447 11.81 14.12 -5.08
N ASN A 448 10.65 14.54 -5.59
CA ASN A 448 10.06 15.84 -5.25
C ASN A 448 11.03 17.02 -5.44
N GLY A 449 11.87 16.97 -6.47
CA GLY A 449 12.87 18.00 -6.77
C GLY A 449 14.13 17.97 -5.89
N MET A 450 14.21 17.06 -4.92
CA MET A 450 15.38 16.86 -4.05
C MET A 450 16.21 15.67 -4.53
N SER A 451 17.53 15.69 -4.29
CA SER A 451 18.43 14.56 -4.59
C SER A 451 19.19 14.09 -3.35
N GLY A 452 19.57 12.82 -3.32
CA GLY A 452 20.40 12.24 -2.28
C GLY A 452 19.84 12.41 -0.87
N ASN A 453 20.72 12.86 0.04
CA ASN A 453 20.41 13.09 1.45
C ASN A 453 19.35 14.16 1.72
N LEU A 454 18.92 14.93 0.71
CA LEU A 454 17.87 15.93 0.89
C LEU A 454 16.47 15.30 1.01
N HIS A 455 16.26 14.11 0.45
CA HIS A 455 15.01 13.36 0.60
C HIS A 455 15.14 12.10 1.46
N THR A 456 16.30 11.42 1.46
CA THR A 456 16.50 10.15 2.17
C THR A 456 17.92 10.07 2.71
N VAL A 457 18.10 9.89 4.02
CA VAL A 457 19.42 9.73 4.63
C VAL A 457 20.07 8.48 4.06
N THR A 458 21.22 8.66 3.40
CA THR A 458 21.87 7.61 2.63
C THR A 458 23.06 7.04 3.38
N HIS A 459 22.99 5.75 3.64
CA HIS A 459 24.08 4.98 4.23
C HIS A 459 24.91 4.33 3.13
N THR A 460 26.15 3.91 3.43
CA THR A 460 26.84 2.94 2.58
C THR A 460 26.06 1.62 2.58
N ALA A 461 26.19 0.78 1.53
CA ALA A 461 25.47 -0.49 1.49
C ALA A 461 25.80 -1.40 2.69
N GLN A 462 27.04 -1.39 3.18
CA GLN A 462 27.42 -2.17 4.37
C GLN A 462 26.75 -1.64 5.64
N GLN A 463 26.72 -0.31 5.83
CA GLN A 463 25.99 0.28 6.96
C GLN A 463 24.48 0.00 6.85
N ALA A 464 23.92 0.08 5.63
CA ALA A 464 22.53 -0.25 5.37
C ALA A 464 22.21 -1.69 5.79
N PHE A 465 23.09 -2.66 5.48
CA PHE A 465 22.95 -4.03 5.97
C PHE A 465 22.82 -4.08 7.50
N ASP A 466 23.75 -3.46 8.23
CA ASP A 466 23.76 -3.54 9.69
C ASP A 466 22.56 -2.85 10.34
N ILE A 467 22.16 -1.67 9.85
CA ILE A 467 21.06 -0.89 10.45
C ILE A 467 19.70 -1.45 10.07
N VAL A 468 19.50 -1.92 8.84
CA VAL A 468 18.21 -2.51 8.41
C VAL A 468 17.94 -3.77 9.21
N LEU A 469 18.93 -4.67 9.35
CA LEU A 469 18.77 -5.87 10.17
C LEU A 469 18.52 -5.55 11.65
N ARG A 470 18.98 -4.39 12.14
CA ARG A 470 18.74 -3.95 13.52
C ARG A 470 17.39 -3.29 13.73
N GLN A 471 16.93 -2.46 12.79
CA GLN A 471 15.83 -1.50 13.02
C GLN A 471 14.56 -1.79 12.22
N ALA A 472 14.65 -2.42 11.05
CA ALA A 472 13.47 -2.60 10.19
C ALA A 472 12.42 -3.55 10.79
N GLY A 473 11.20 -3.46 10.28
CA GLY A 473 10.05 -4.29 10.63
C GLY A 473 9.19 -3.65 11.72
N ALA A 474 8.05 -4.30 11.96
CA ALA A 474 7.14 -3.96 13.03
C ALA A 474 7.71 -4.38 14.39
N TRP A 475 7.50 -3.51 15.36
CA TRP A 475 8.00 -3.69 16.71
C TRP A 475 6.85 -3.81 17.72
N PRO A 476 7.05 -4.56 18.83
CA PRO A 476 8.16 -5.48 19.03
C PRO A 476 8.19 -6.56 17.94
N ARG A 477 9.39 -6.95 17.51
CA ARG A 477 9.55 -8.00 16.49
C ARG A 477 8.99 -9.30 17.01
N ASP A 478 8.23 -9.98 16.17
CA ASP A 478 7.84 -11.36 16.44
C ASP A 478 8.97 -12.34 16.07
N ILE A 479 8.71 -13.63 16.23
CA ILE A 479 9.69 -14.68 15.89
C ILE A 479 10.00 -14.75 14.39
N VAL A 480 9.10 -14.26 13.53
CA VAL A 480 9.25 -14.28 12.08
C VAL A 480 10.24 -13.20 11.66
N ASP A 481 10.06 -11.98 12.14
CA ASP A 481 11.00 -10.88 11.87
C ASP A 481 12.37 -11.15 12.48
N SER A 482 12.39 -11.65 13.72
CA SER A 482 13.63 -12.00 14.41
C SER A 482 14.42 -13.07 13.64
N ARG A 483 13.71 -14.07 13.09
CA ARG A 483 14.32 -15.10 12.24
C ARG A 483 14.82 -14.50 10.93
N ALA A 484 14.00 -13.72 10.22
CA ALA A 484 14.38 -13.11 8.94
C ALA A 484 15.68 -12.30 9.07
N THR A 485 15.80 -11.49 10.13
CA THR A 485 17.02 -10.69 10.35
C THR A 485 18.21 -11.52 10.78
N SER A 486 18.00 -12.55 11.60
CA SER A 486 19.07 -13.44 12.08
C SER A 486 19.63 -14.32 10.95
N ASP A 487 18.75 -14.85 10.11
CA ASP A 487 19.09 -15.65 8.94
C ASP A 487 19.89 -14.82 7.93
N ALA A 488 19.43 -13.59 7.63
CA ALA A 488 20.15 -12.66 6.77
C ALA A 488 21.54 -12.30 7.33
N TYR A 489 21.64 -12.03 8.63
CA TYR A 489 22.91 -11.75 9.28
C TYR A 489 23.88 -12.94 9.15
N ALA A 490 23.44 -14.14 9.53
CA ALA A 490 24.27 -15.34 9.55
C ALA A 490 24.50 -15.96 8.15
N GLY A 491 23.72 -15.58 7.14
CA GLY A 491 23.79 -16.20 5.80
C GLY A 491 23.26 -17.63 5.78
N ILE A 492 22.29 -17.96 6.64
CA ILE A 492 21.69 -19.29 6.77
C ILE A 492 20.18 -19.25 6.53
N ALA A 493 19.57 -20.42 6.39
CA ALA A 493 18.13 -20.57 6.49
C ALA A 493 17.82 -21.47 7.70
N THR A 494 17.09 -20.94 8.67
CA THR A 494 16.69 -21.69 9.87
C THR A 494 15.79 -22.88 9.50
N TYR A 495 14.90 -22.70 8.51
CA TYR A 495 14.02 -23.76 8.02
C TYR A 495 14.43 -24.22 6.61
N MET A 496 14.85 -25.48 6.52
CA MET A 496 15.38 -26.07 5.28
C MET A 496 14.33 -26.82 4.45
N VAL A 497 13.13 -27.05 5.00
CA VAL A 497 12.01 -27.72 4.33
C VAL A 497 10.78 -26.83 4.48
N GLY A 498 10.23 -26.40 3.34
CA GLY A 498 9.21 -25.36 3.26
C GLY A 498 7.77 -25.82 3.44
N GLY A 499 7.53 -27.13 3.44
CA GLY A 499 6.20 -27.70 3.50
C GLY A 499 6.23 -29.23 3.42
N ILE A 500 5.05 -29.83 3.32
CA ILE A 500 4.87 -31.28 3.17
C ILE A 500 4.48 -31.59 1.72
N PRO A 501 5.08 -32.61 1.07
CA PRO A 501 4.64 -33.08 -0.24
C PRO A 501 3.14 -33.31 -0.32
N ASN A 502 2.52 -32.90 -1.43
CA ASN A 502 1.12 -33.19 -1.74
C ASN A 502 0.93 -33.50 -3.24
N GLU A 503 -0.29 -33.82 -3.67
CA GLU A 503 -0.58 -34.19 -5.07
C GLU A 503 -0.23 -33.08 -6.07
N THR A 504 -0.40 -31.81 -5.70
CA THR A 504 -0.08 -30.65 -6.55
C THR A 504 1.43 -30.36 -6.52
N TRP A 505 2.04 -30.47 -5.34
CA TRP A 505 3.44 -30.14 -5.06
C TRP A 505 4.16 -31.34 -4.42
N PRO A 506 4.60 -32.33 -5.22
CA PRO A 506 5.20 -33.56 -4.70
C PRO A 506 6.62 -33.38 -4.15
N VAL A 507 7.24 -32.22 -4.38
CA VAL A 507 8.58 -31.88 -3.87
C VAL A 507 8.48 -30.51 -3.20
N PRO A 508 8.60 -30.43 -1.85
CA PRO A 508 8.48 -29.16 -1.14
C PRO A 508 9.63 -28.23 -1.47
N SER A 509 9.40 -26.93 -1.28
CA SER A 509 10.44 -25.92 -1.28
C SER A 509 11.47 -26.18 -0.18
N LYS A 510 12.65 -25.60 -0.35
CA LYS A 510 13.80 -25.82 0.53
C LYS A 510 14.54 -24.52 0.81
N ASN A 511 15.50 -24.59 1.73
CA ASN A 511 16.54 -23.59 1.89
C ASN A 511 16.01 -22.19 2.30
N GLY A 512 14.96 -22.15 3.12
CA GLY A 512 14.31 -20.91 3.56
C GLY A 512 13.14 -20.47 2.69
N LEU A 513 12.92 -21.06 1.51
CA LEU A 513 11.68 -20.89 0.76
C LEU A 513 10.61 -21.82 1.34
N ILE A 514 9.44 -21.25 1.63
CA ILE A 514 8.36 -21.97 2.32
C ILE A 514 7.09 -22.02 1.46
N ASP A 515 6.23 -23.00 1.75
CA ASP A 515 5.02 -23.31 0.99
C ASP A 515 3.75 -23.08 1.83
N THR A 516 3.92 -23.01 3.16
CA THR A 516 2.86 -22.75 4.14
C THR A 516 3.50 -22.13 5.39
N GLN A 517 2.82 -21.20 6.05
CA GLN A 517 3.24 -20.62 7.33
C GLN A 517 3.44 -21.68 8.42
N SER A 518 2.71 -22.80 8.35
CA SER A 518 2.80 -23.89 9.33
C SER A 518 4.18 -24.58 9.34
N ALA A 519 4.93 -24.51 8.23
CA ALA A 519 6.28 -25.07 8.14
C ALA A 519 7.30 -24.34 9.04
N VAL A 520 6.96 -23.12 9.47
CA VAL A 520 7.84 -22.25 10.28
C VAL A 520 7.20 -21.83 11.62
N GLY A 521 6.16 -22.55 12.04
CA GLY A 521 5.49 -22.38 13.33
C GLY A 521 4.12 -21.69 13.30
N GLY A 522 3.73 -21.10 12.17
CA GLY A 522 2.46 -20.35 12.04
C GLY A 522 2.45 -19.04 12.84
N TRP A 523 1.26 -18.44 12.96
CA TRP A 523 1.08 -17.18 13.68
C TRP A 523 1.45 -17.31 15.16
N PRO A 524 2.34 -16.45 15.68
CA PRO A 524 2.60 -16.36 17.11
C PRO A 524 1.34 -16.02 17.91
N VAL A 525 1.37 -16.31 19.21
CA VAL A 525 0.39 -15.77 20.15
C VAL A 525 0.82 -14.36 20.54
N TYR A 526 -0.07 -13.39 20.36
CA TYR A 526 0.15 -11.98 20.67
C TYR A 526 -0.60 -11.63 21.94
N MET A 527 0.10 -11.02 22.90
CA MET A 527 -0.47 -10.71 24.20
C MET A 527 -0.67 -9.21 24.37
N THR A 528 -1.88 -8.83 24.78
CA THR A 528 -2.17 -7.48 25.29
C THR A 528 -1.54 -7.30 26.67
N LYS A 529 -0.75 -6.23 26.85
CA LYS A 529 -0.08 -5.92 28.13
C LYS A 529 -0.02 -4.41 28.32
N ASN A 530 -0.20 -3.95 29.57
CA ASN A 530 -0.01 -2.56 29.97
C ASN A 530 -0.82 -1.57 29.11
N VAL A 531 -2.14 -1.76 29.02
CA VAL A 531 -3.03 -0.78 28.37
C VAL A 531 -3.02 0.48 29.23
N PRO A 532 -2.43 1.61 28.80
CA PRO A 532 -2.41 2.83 29.58
C PRO A 532 -3.83 3.40 29.70
N VAL A 533 -4.11 4.05 30.82
CA VAL A 533 -5.37 4.79 31.00
C VAL A 533 -5.26 6.10 30.22
N ASP A 534 -6.32 6.40 29.49
CA ASP A 534 -6.59 7.65 28.78
C ASP A 534 -8.04 8.00 29.12
N SER A 535 -8.21 8.95 30.04
CA SER A 535 -9.46 9.23 30.74
C SER A 535 -10.43 10.07 29.89
N ASP A 536 -9.93 10.93 29.02
CA ASP A 536 -10.75 11.79 28.16
C ASP A 536 -10.80 11.34 26.68
N ASN A 537 -10.04 10.31 26.33
CA ASN A 537 -9.96 9.65 25.02
C ASN A 537 -9.40 10.56 23.91
N ASP A 538 -8.43 11.41 24.24
CA ASP A 538 -7.77 12.30 23.30
C ASP A 538 -6.57 11.66 22.57
N GLY A 539 -6.24 10.41 22.91
CA GLY A 539 -5.13 9.66 22.31
C GLY A 539 -3.84 9.65 23.14
N ILE A 540 -3.80 10.34 24.27
CA ILE A 540 -2.61 10.47 25.12
C ILE A 540 -2.92 9.86 26.50
N PRO A 541 -2.03 9.01 27.06
CA PRO A 541 -2.26 8.47 28.39
C PRO A 541 -2.13 9.51 29.51
N ASP A 542 -2.96 9.40 30.55
CA ASP A 542 -3.01 10.31 31.71
C ASP A 542 -1.63 10.55 32.36
N ASP A 543 -0.84 9.48 32.50
CA ASP A 543 0.50 9.52 33.08
C ASP A 543 1.47 10.31 32.18
N TRP A 544 1.34 10.18 30.86
CA TRP A 544 2.17 10.89 29.90
C TRP A 544 1.78 12.36 29.84
N GLU A 545 0.48 12.66 29.84
CA GLU A 545 -0.03 14.03 29.89
C GLU A 545 0.47 14.77 31.12
N THR A 546 0.30 14.17 32.31
CA THR A 546 0.78 14.75 33.56
C THR A 546 2.29 14.99 33.53
N ALA A 547 3.06 14.04 32.97
CA ALA A 547 4.51 14.17 32.84
C ALA A 547 4.96 15.27 31.87
N ASN A 548 4.11 15.64 30.90
CA ASN A 548 4.39 16.66 29.90
C ASN A 548 3.62 17.97 30.12
N GLY A 549 2.90 18.12 31.24
CA GLY A 549 2.21 19.34 31.63
C GLY A 549 0.86 19.56 30.94
N LEU A 550 0.24 18.50 30.42
CA LEU A 550 -1.13 18.47 29.92
C LEU A 550 -2.12 18.06 31.03
N ASN A 551 -3.41 18.19 30.77
CA ASN A 551 -4.49 17.88 31.70
C ASN A 551 -5.24 16.60 31.27
N PRO A 552 -5.15 15.51 32.05
CA PRO A 552 -5.81 14.21 31.76
C PRO A 552 -7.34 14.17 31.71
N SER A 553 -7.98 15.34 31.68
CA SER A 553 -9.43 15.48 31.63
C SER A 553 -9.88 16.48 30.56
N ASP A 554 -8.96 17.04 29.76
CA ASP A 554 -9.25 17.96 28.68
C ASP A 554 -8.96 17.33 27.31
N ALA A 555 -10.01 16.78 26.69
CA ALA A 555 -9.91 16.11 25.40
C ALA A 555 -9.40 16.99 24.23
N ASN A 556 -9.22 18.31 24.45
CA ASN A 556 -8.61 19.19 23.47
C ASN A 556 -7.08 19.15 23.49
N ASP A 557 -6.46 18.59 24.53
CA ASP A 557 -5.01 18.52 24.65
C ASP A 557 -4.40 17.70 23.52
N GLY A 558 -5.01 16.58 23.12
CA GLY A 558 -4.55 15.74 22.02
C GLY A 558 -4.36 16.48 20.70
N VAL A 559 -5.35 17.30 20.32
CA VAL A 559 -5.34 18.07 19.05
C VAL A 559 -4.61 19.41 19.17
N ALA A 560 -4.37 19.90 20.39
CA ALA A 560 -3.58 21.08 20.62
C ALA A 560 -2.13 20.87 20.15
N ARG A 561 -1.39 21.98 19.99
CA ARG A 561 0.02 21.98 19.59
C ARG A 561 0.92 22.61 20.66
N SER A 562 0.48 22.57 21.92
CA SER A 562 1.14 23.26 23.03
C SER A 562 2.51 22.68 23.35
N LEU A 563 2.78 21.43 22.98
CA LEU A 563 4.08 20.76 23.21
C LEU A 563 5.08 20.94 22.08
N ASP A 564 4.65 21.34 20.87
CA ASP A 564 5.55 21.58 19.76
C ASP A 564 5.97 23.05 19.72
N PRO A 565 7.25 23.41 19.98
CA PRO A 565 7.72 24.79 19.94
C PRO A 565 7.51 25.47 18.58
N ASP A 566 7.51 24.68 17.50
CA ASP A 566 7.29 25.16 16.14
C ASP A 566 5.80 25.17 15.73
N GLY A 567 4.92 24.59 16.56
CA GLY A 567 3.48 24.52 16.30
C GLY A 567 3.11 23.72 15.04
N LYS A 568 3.91 22.72 14.64
CA LYS A 568 3.70 21.90 13.43
C LYS A 568 2.88 20.65 13.74
N TYR A 569 3.21 19.97 14.83
CA TYR A 569 2.60 18.71 15.26
C TYR A 569 1.60 18.92 16.39
N THR A 570 0.57 18.09 16.42
CA THR A 570 -0.33 18.00 17.58
C THR A 570 0.33 17.24 18.74
N ASN A 571 -0.15 17.44 19.96
CA ASN A 571 0.40 16.78 21.15
C ASN A 571 0.30 15.25 21.03
N ILE A 572 -0.77 14.72 20.43
CA ILE A 572 -0.89 13.29 20.14
C ILE A 572 0.19 12.81 19.15
N GLU A 573 0.55 13.61 18.15
CA GLU A 573 1.63 13.27 17.23
C GLU A 573 2.98 13.26 17.98
N ILE A 574 3.23 14.24 18.85
CA ILE A 574 4.42 14.25 19.72
C ILE A 574 4.48 12.99 20.60
N TYR A 575 3.34 12.58 21.16
CA TYR A 575 3.24 11.32 21.91
C TYR A 575 3.60 10.11 21.04
N LEU A 576 2.98 9.95 19.86
CA LEU A 576 3.27 8.85 18.93
C LEU A 576 4.74 8.85 18.46
N HIS A 577 5.33 10.03 18.22
CA HIS A 577 6.76 10.15 17.90
C HIS A 577 7.64 9.65 19.05
N SER A 578 7.26 9.94 20.31
CA SER A 578 7.98 9.46 21.49
C SER A 578 7.90 7.93 21.62
N LEU A 579 6.75 7.33 21.30
CA LEU A 579 6.59 5.87 21.26
C LEU A 579 7.51 5.25 20.20
N ALA A 580 7.44 5.74 18.96
CA ALA A 580 8.28 5.25 17.87
C ALA A 580 9.78 5.38 18.19
N THR A 581 10.19 6.51 18.77
CA THR A 581 11.58 6.74 19.19
C THR A 581 12.02 5.75 20.27
N LYS A 582 11.18 5.51 21.28
CA LYS A 582 11.47 4.53 22.34
C LYS A 582 11.57 3.10 21.80
N ILE A 583 10.79 2.79 20.77
CA ILE A 583 10.75 1.46 20.14
C ILE A 583 12.00 1.21 19.30
N VAL A 584 12.36 2.14 18.42
CA VAL A 584 13.44 1.98 17.41
C VAL A 584 14.81 2.46 17.93
N GLY A 585 14.82 3.37 18.91
CA GLY A 585 16.02 3.98 19.50
C GLY A 585 16.74 3.15 20.57
N ASN A 586 16.29 1.92 20.83
CA ASN A 586 16.92 0.97 21.76
C ASN A 586 17.82 -0.04 21.05
#